data_AF-A0A1G1VDH1-F1
#
_entry.id   AF-A0A1G1VDH1-F1
#
_cell.length_a   1.000
_cell.length_b   1.000
_cell.length_c   1.000
_cell.angle_alpha   90.00
_cell.angle_beta   90.00
_cell.angle_gamma   90.00
#
_symmetry.space_group_name_H-M   'P 1'
#
loop_
_entity.id
_entity.type
_entity.pdbx_description
1 polymer ?
#
loop_
_entity_poly.entity_id
_entity_poly.type
_entity_poly.pdbx_seq_one_letter_code
_entity_poly.pdbx_strand_id
1 'polypeptide(L)'
;MTYYLKYRSQTLDQLDLEKVRDQLQKIVSSGRVPHALLFSGPRGSGKTSAARILAKVVNCEIRDKDKDKDKQSLTLRDKQSLTLRDKQSLTLRDKQSLTLRDKQSLTLRDKEPCNKCGSCVAITKGSSLDVIEIDAASNRGVDDIRTLRETVKLSPISARMKVYIIDEAHMLTTEASNALLKTLEEPPAHAMFILATTAPEKLLDTIRSRSTLINFYKGTVPEVIRSLKRVVKGEKLKVEDGVLEEIAGRVDGSFREAHKTLEQLSFGVEQIKLESVKNLLTSNIANPGKLISLLAAKDTIGGIGEIGEIVEKGASLKVYGVELVRLLRESMFAKLGVGGNDTARDLNVEDLRQLIELFCEAVRQIPTAVIPQLPLEMAIVKWCGEDRDRDKDKETNISIRVTEKVAVEQVLQTDTSFTEKSEEVEEKKEKKKTASTLTEAELEEKWKEIMKKTKDKNHSLEALLRACKPLSFDGRNLQVEVFYPFHKERLEKELYTSIFEKVASGVIGVDVRLESVLSSSKKRAADVTNVLAPKEEDLVKVAEEIFGGN
;
A
#
# COMPACT_ATOMS: atom_id res chain seq x y z
N MET A 1 -27.46 -6.31 -0.76
CA MET A 1 -26.38 -5.34 -0.44
C MET A 1 -25.61 -5.90 0.72
N THR A 2 -24.28 -5.74 0.74
CA THR A 2 -23.45 -6.22 1.83
C THR A 2 -23.70 -5.45 3.13
N TYR A 3 -23.53 -6.13 4.28
CA TYR A 3 -23.80 -5.58 5.61
C TYR A 3 -22.92 -4.36 5.91
N TYR A 4 -21.65 -4.39 5.51
CA TYR A 4 -20.73 -3.25 5.70
C TYR A 4 -21.08 -2.00 4.86
N LEU A 5 -21.95 -2.13 3.86
CA LEU A 5 -22.54 -1.00 3.13
C LEU A 5 -23.90 -0.61 3.73
N LYS A 6 -24.77 -1.58 4.01
CA LYS A 6 -26.13 -1.37 4.55
C LYS A 6 -26.12 -0.75 5.96
N TYR A 7 -25.18 -1.14 6.82
CA TYR A 7 -25.03 -0.65 8.20
C TYR A 7 -23.84 0.31 8.38
N ARG A 8 -23.32 0.87 7.29
CA ARG A 8 -22.33 1.96 7.33
C ARG A 8 -22.91 3.13 8.15
N SER A 9 -22.16 3.64 9.12
CA SER A 9 -22.59 4.73 10.01
C SER A 9 -23.06 5.97 9.23
N GLN A 10 -24.22 6.50 9.61
CA GLN A 10 -24.88 7.63 8.94
C GLN A 10 -24.89 8.93 9.77
N THR A 11 -24.63 8.85 11.07
CA THR A 11 -24.52 9.98 12.00
C THR A 11 -23.28 9.84 12.89
N LEU A 12 -22.94 10.85 13.69
CA LEU A 12 -21.75 10.81 14.55
C LEU A 12 -21.93 9.80 15.69
N ASP A 13 -23.12 9.70 16.27
CA ASP A 13 -23.43 8.77 17.37
C ASP A 13 -23.37 7.30 16.94
N GLN A 14 -23.46 7.05 15.62
CA GLN A 14 -23.25 5.75 14.99
C GLN A 14 -21.78 5.44 14.68
N LEU A 15 -20.83 6.33 14.99
CA LEU A 15 -19.40 6.00 14.96
C LEU A 15 -19.07 5.15 16.19
N ASP A 16 -18.54 3.95 15.92
CA ASP A 16 -18.26 2.95 16.95
C ASP A 16 -16.97 3.23 17.73
N LEU A 17 -15.99 3.91 17.13
CA LEU A 17 -14.78 4.39 17.81
C LEU A 17 -15.10 5.59 18.71
N GLU A 18 -15.07 5.39 20.02
CA GLU A 18 -15.56 6.34 21.01
C GLU A 18 -14.75 7.65 21.00
N LYS A 19 -13.41 7.56 21.05
CA LYS A 19 -12.53 8.75 21.11
C LYS A 19 -12.61 9.58 19.81
N VAL A 20 -12.83 8.93 18.66
CA VAL A 20 -12.97 9.59 17.35
C VAL A 20 -14.31 10.31 17.24
N ARG A 21 -15.40 9.66 17.68
CA ARG A 21 -16.73 10.28 17.77
C ARG A 21 -16.67 11.54 18.61
N ASP A 22 -16.11 11.45 19.82
CA ASP A 22 -16.06 12.56 20.76
C ASP A 22 -15.19 13.72 20.24
N GLN A 23 -14.10 13.43 19.50
CA GLN A 23 -13.30 14.46 18.80
C GLN A 23 -14.10 15.14 17.69
N LEU A 24 -14.77 14.39 16.82
CA LEU A 24 -15.58 14.94 15.73
C LEU A 24 -16.78 15.74 16.26
N GLN A 25 -17.47 15.25 17.29
CA GLN A 25 -18.55 15.99 17.97
C GLN A 25 -18.04 17.31 18.56
N LYS A 26 -16.83 17.36 19.14
CA LYS A 26 -16.22 18.61 19.65
C LYS A 26 -15.91 19.59 18.53
N ILE A 27 -15.31 19.12 17.42
CA ILE A 27 -15.01 19.94 16.25
C ILE A 27 -16.30 20.55 15.67
N VAL A 28 -17.35 19.74 15.46
CA VAL A 28 -18.66 20.22 14.97
C VAL A 28 -19.30 21.19 15.97
N SER A 29 -19.33 20.86 17.27
CA SER A 29 -19.94 21.70 18.31
C SER A 29 -19.22 23.03 18.54
N SER A 30 -17.96 23.16 18.12
CA SER A 30 -17.23 24.44 18.14
C SER A 30 -17.76 25.45 17.11
N GLY A 31 -18.61 25.00 16.18
CA GLY A 31 -19.08 25.76 15.02
C GLY A 31 -18.09 25.82 13.86
N ARG A 32 -16.78 25.67 14.13
CA ARG A 32 -15.66 25.84 13.19
C ARG A 32 -15.01 24.49 12.87
N VAL A 33 -15.38 23.88 11.75
CA VAL A 33 -14.62 22.74 11.19
C VAL A 33 -13.39 23.26 10.45
N PRO A 34 -12.19 22.67 10.63
CA PRO A 34 -10.99 23.03 9.87
C PRO A 34 -11.15 22.88 8.36
N HIS A 35 -10.43 23.70 7.59
CA HIS A 35 -10.38 23.60 6.12
C HIS A 35 -9.71 22.31 5.64
N ALA A 36 -8.79 21.74 6.43
CA ALA A 36 -8.10 20.49 6.14
C ALA A 36 -8.07 19.57 7.36
N LEU A 37 -8.48 18.31 7.15
CA LEU A 37 -8.50 17.24 8.14
C LEU A 37 -7.73 16.04 7.59
N LEU A 38 -6.91 15.42 8.45
CA LEU A 38 -6.15 14.22 8.14
C LEU A 38 -6.62 13.07 9.03
N PHE A 39 -7.35 12.12 8.45
CA PHE A 39 -7.83 10.92 9.11
C PHE A 39 -6.78 9.82 8.94
N SER A 40 -6.03 9.53 10.00
CA SER A 40 -4.98 8.51 10.01
C SER A 40 -5.48 7.25 10.71
N GLY A 41 -5.21 6.06 10.18
CA GLY A 41 -5.45 4.80 10.88
C GLY A 41 -5.68 3.58 9.99
N PRO A 42 -5.81 2.38 10.59
CA PRO A 42 -5.84 1.10 9.85
C PRO A 42 -7.02 0.98 8.88
N ARG A 43 -6.92 0.05 7.92
CA ARG A 43 -8.02 -0.24 6.98
C ARG A 43 -9.24 -0.77 7.76
N GLY A 44 -10.45 -0.42 7.30
CA GLY A 44 -11.70 -0.85 7.93
C GLY A 44 -12.09 -0.15 9.24
N SER A 45 -11.27 0.76 9.79
CA SER A 45 -11.55 1.54 11.01
C SER A 45 -12.65 2.61 10.88
N GLY A 46 -13.18 2.85 9.68
CA GLY A 46 -14.31 3.76 9.45
C GLY A 46 -13.97 5.15 8.91
N LYS A 47 -12.71 5.46 8.59
CA LYS A 47 -12.24 6.77 8.06
C LYS A 47 -13.19 7.40 7.02
N THR A 48 -13.43 6.70 5.91
CA THR A 48 -14.29 7.14 4.79
C THR A 48 -15.77 7.28 5.18
N SER A 49 -16.22 6.61 6.25
CA SER A 49 -17.59 6.79 6.79
C SER A 49 -17.69 8.08 7.59
N ALA A 50 -16.74 8.34 8.48
CA ALA A 50 -16.64 9.60 9.20
C ALA A 50 -16.51 10.80 8.24
N ALA A 51 -15.77 10.65 7.14
CA ALA A 51 -15.62 11.69 6.12
C ALA A 51 -16.96 12.05 5.47
N ARG A 52 -17.75 11.05 5.04
CA ARG A 52 -19.12 11.26 4.54
C ARG A 52 -20.04 11.88 5.59
N ILE A 53 -19.96 11.44 6.86
CA ILE A 53 -20.78 12.01 7.95
C ILE A 53 -20.45 13.50 8.14
N LEU A 54 -19.17 13.88 8.18
CA LEU A 54 -18.78 15.27 8.33
C LEU A 54 -19.20 16.13 7.12
N ALA A 55 -19.03 15.61 5.91
CA ALA A 55 -19.52 16.26 4.69
C ALA A 55 -21.04 16.52 4.75
N LYS A 56 -21.83 15.55 5.24
CA LYS A 56 -23.26 15.75 5.50
C LYS A 56 -23.53 16.81 6.56
N VAL A 57 -22.82 16.82 7.69
CA VAL A 57 -23.02 17.82 8.76
C VAL A 57 -22.83 19.24 8.24
N VAL A 58 -21.79 19.47 7.44
CA VAL A 58 -21.50 20.77 6.82
C VAL A 58 -22.60 21.16 5.81
N ASN A 59 -23.01 20.23 4.97
CA ASN A 59 -23.92 20.46 3.84
C ASN A 59 -25.40 20.13 4.10
N CYS A 60 -25.79 19.84 5.33
CA CYS A 60 -27.19 19.51 5.68
C CYS A 60 -28.09 20.75 5.54
N GLU A 61 -29.05 20.72 4.61
CA GLU A 61 -30.05 21.78 4.42
C GLU A 61 -30.76 22.13 5.73
N ILE A 62 -31.46 21.15 6.30
CA ILE A 62 -32.28 21.25 7.52
C ILE A 62 -31.38 21.51 8.74
N ARG A 63 -31.78 22.47 9.57
CA ARG A 63 -31.18 22.75 10.89
C ARG A 63 -32.25 22.69 11.97
N ASP A 64 -31.88 22.43 13.22
CA ASP A 64 -32.87 22.19 14.30
C ASP A 64 -33.81 23.38 14.55
N LYS A 65 -33.39 24.60 14.18
CA LYS A 65 -34.25 25.79 14.16
C LYS A 65 -35.50 25.69 13.29
N ASP A 66 -35.57 24.74 12.36
CA ASP A 66 -36.76 24.54 11.53
C ASP A 66 -37.78 23.60 12.22
N LYS A 67 -37.36 22.73 13.14
CA LYS A 67 -38.27 21.87 13.94
C LYS A 67 -39.15 22.66 14.91
N ASP A 68 -38.66 23.78 15.44
CA ASP A 68 -39.45 24.67 16.30
C ASP A 68 -40.37 25.62 15.50
N LYS A 69 -40.06 25.91 14.23
CA LYS A 69 -40.91 26.77 13.37
C LYS A 69 -42.24 26.13 12.98
N ASP A 70 -42.28 24.79 12.90
CA ASP A 70 -43.52 24.04 12.63
C ASP A 70 -44.56 24.16 13.75
N LYS A 71 -44.24 24.84 14.87
CA LYS A 71 -45.22 25.26 15.89
C LYS A 71 -45.64 26.74 15.82
N GLN A 72 -44.92 27.59 15.08
CA GLN A 72 -45.25 29.02 14.92
C GLN A 72 -44.85 29.56 13.54
N SER A 73 -45.70 29.34 12.53
CA SER A 73 -45.65 30.08 11.26
C SER A 73 -47.02 30.23 10.59
N LEU A 74 -47.98 30.82 11.32
CA LEU A 74 -49.15 31.44 10.68
C LEU A 74 -48.72 32.64 9.81
N THR A 75 -49.41 32.82 8.69
CA THR A 75 -49.01 33.68 7.57
C THR A 75 -49.01 35.17 7.86
N LEU A 76 -48.20 35.92 7.10
CA LEU A 76 -48.58 37.25 6.62
C LEU A 76 -48.12 37.44 5.17
N ARG A 77 -49.09 37.67 4.27
CA ARG A 77 -48.87 38.33 2.97
C ARG A 77 -49.12 39.83 3.14
N ASP A 78 -48.60 40.58 2.18
CA ASP A 78 -48.89 41.98 1.92
C ASP A 78 -48.39 43.02 2.94
N LYS A 79 -48.29 44.26 2.44
CA LYS A 79 -47.53 45.36 3.06
C LYS A 79 -48.39 46.16 4.03
N GLN A 80 -48.24 45.94 5.34
CA GLN A 80 -48.54 46.97 6.34
C GLN A 80 -47.81 46.73 7.68
N SER A 81 -47.89 47.72 8.56
CA SER A 81 -47.06 47.85 9.77
C SER A 81 -47.45 46.86 10.88
N LEU A 82 -46.44 46.39 11.62
CA LEU A 82 -46.63 45.72 12.92
C LEU A 82 -46.48 46.73 14.06
N THR A 83 -47.49 46.83 14.90
CA THR A 83 -47.43 47.50 16.20
C THR A 83 -47.11 46.49 17.29
N LEU A 84 -46.03 46.75 18.06
CA LEU A 84 -45.68 45.93 19.21
C LEU A 84 -46.57 46.29 20.41
N ARG A 85 -47.53 45.42 20.73
CA ARG A 85 -48.17 45.40 22.05
C ARG A 85 -47.38 44.53 23.03
N ASP A 86 -46.23 45.06 23.44
CA ASP A 86 -45.89 45.11 24.87
C ASP A 86 -44.88 46.23 25.15
N LYS A 87 -44.89 46.74 26.39
CA LYS A 87 -44.43 48.11 26.70
C LYS A 87 -42.90 48.27 26.76
N GLN A 88 -42.22 48.35 25.61
CA GLN A 88 -40.91 49.01 25.51
C GLN A 88 -40.65 49.57 24.10
N SER A 89 -40.52 50.90 24.00
CA SER A 89 -40.26 51.63 22.75
C SER A 89 -38.76 51.80 22.52
N LEU A 90 -38.17 51.01 21.61
CA LEU A 90 -36.80 51.22 21.14
C LEU A 90 -36.78 52.19 19.94
N THR A 91 -36.56 53.47 20.21
CA THR A 91 -36.32 54.48 19.17
C THR A 91 -34.96 54.29 18.53
N LEU A 92 -34.91 54.13 17.20
CA LEU A 92 -33.67 54.21 16.44
C LEU A 92 -33.07 55.63 16.55
N ARG A 93 -31.95 55.74 17.28
CA ARG A 93 -31.04 56.88 17.23
C ARG A 93 -29.62 56.41 16.93
N ASP A 94 -28.85 57.38 16.45
CA ASP A 94 -27.40 57.36 16.23
C ASP A 94 -26.85 56.42 15.14
N LYS A 95 -26.43 57.07 14.05
CA LYS A 95 -25.69 56.47 12.92
C LYS A 95 -24.24 56.15 13.31
N GLN A 96 -24.02 55.24 14.26
CA GLN A 96 -22.67 54.83 14.66
C GLN A 96 -22.40 53.35 14.36
N SER A 97 -21.76 53.13 13.21
CA SER A 97 -20.88 51.99 12.89
C SER A 97 -21.12 50.67 13.63
N LEU A 98 -22.13 49.91 13.19
CA LEU A 98 -22.10 48.45 13.35
C LEU A 98 -20.97 47.88 12.47
N THR A 99 -19.77 47.76 13.05
CA THR A 99 -18.68 47.04 12.41
C THR A 99 -19.09 45.59 12.20
N LEU A 100 -18.91 45.10 10.96
CA LEU A 100 -19.19 43.72 10.58
C LEU A 100 -18.19 42.79 11.25
N ARG A 101 -18.49 42.36 12.48
CA ARG A 101 -17.74 41.31 13.19
C ARG A 101 -17.79 40.00 12.38
N ASP A 102 -16.70 39.74 11.69
CA ASP A 102 -16.25 38.49 11.09
C ASP A 102 -17.33 37.60 10.44
N LYS A 103 -17.57 37.83 9.15
CA LYS A 103 -18.30 36.90 8.26
C LYS A 103 -17.62 35.51 8.12
N GLN A 104 -16.51 35.25 8.81
CA GLN A 104 -15.63 34.08 8.61
C GLN A 104 -15.85 32.93 9.58
N SER A 105 -16.67 33.07 10.63
CA SER A 105 -17.05 31.90 11.43
C SER A 105 -18.28 31.24 10.85
N LEU A 106 -18.11 30.06 10.24
CA LEU A 106 -19.20 29.08 10.27
C LEU A 106 -19.66 28.91 11.72
N THR A 107 -20.97 28.75 11.90
CA THR A 107 -21.56 28.28 13.14
C THR A 107 -22.43 27.08 12.83
N LEU A 108 -21.78 25.93 12.74
CA LEU A 108 -22.44 24.63 12.81
C LEU A 108 -23.06 24.50 14.20
N ARG A 109 -24.39 24.56 14.29
CA ARG A 109 -25.15 24.47 15.55
C ARG A 109 -25.80 23.10 15.74
N ASP A 110 -25.84 22.32 14.66
CA ASP A 110 -26.49 21.03 14.53
C ASP A 110 -25.43 19.93 14.68
N LYS A 111 -25.58 19.05 15.68
CA LYS A 111 -24.56 18.04 15.99
C LYS A 111 -24.58 16.84 15.05
N GLU A 112 -25.72 16.53 14.45
CA GLU A 112 -25.94 15.35 13.61
C GLU A 112 -26.56 15.73 12.25
N PRO A 113 -26.24 15.01 11.16
CA PRO A 113 -26.88 15.23 9.87
C PRO A 113 -28.29 14.64 9.83
N CYS A 114 -29.26 15.36 9.27
CA CYS A 114 -30.67 14.94 9.30
C CYS A 114 -30.97 13.62 8.54
N ASN A 115 -30.08 13.21 7.63
CA ASN A 115 -30.20 12.02 6.77
C ASN A 115 -31.47 11.92 5.90
N LYS A 116 -32.24 13.01 5.76
CA LYS A 116 -33.50 13.07 5.00
C LYS A 116 -33.51 14.10 3.87
N CYS A 117 -32.70 15.16 3.97
CA CYS A 117 -32.63 16.21 2.95
C CYS A 117 -31.85 15.78 1.69
N GLY A 118 -32.00 16.51 0.58
CA GLY A 118 -31.48 16.12 -0.73
C GLY A 118 -29.97 15.89 -0.72
N SER A 119 -29.23 16.86 -0.18
CA SER A 119 -27.78 16.82 0.08
C SER A 119 -27.38 15.59 0.91
N CYS A 120 -28.05 15.33 2.03
CA CYS A 120 -27.74 14.17 2.87
C CYS A 120 -27.94 12.83 2.14
N VAL A 121 -29.01 12.71 1.35
CA VAL A 121 -29.30 11.50 0.56
C VAL A 121 -28.30 11.34 -0.58
N ALA A 122 -27.96 12.41 -1.29
CA ALA A 122 -26.96 12.40 -2.36
C ALA A 122 -25.57 12.00 -1.85
N ILE A 123 -25.11 12.57 -0.73
CA ILE A 123 -23.82 12.22 -0.09
C ILE A 123 -23.83 10.76 0.42
N THR A 124 -24.98 10.26 0.88
CA THR A 124 -25.11 8.83 1.26
C THR A 124 -24.87 7.92 0.06
N LYS A 125 -25.51 8.25 -1.07
CA LYS A 125 -25.43 7.48 -2.33
C LYS A 125 -24.12 7.67 -3.09
N GLY A 126 -23.33 8.70 -2.78
CA GLY A 126 -22.15 9.08 -3.57
C GLY A 126 -22.48 9.83 -4.86
N SER A 127 -23.66 10.45 -4.94
CA SER A 127 -24.17 11.16 -6.13
C SER A 127 -24.27 12.67 -5.91
N SER A 128 -23.38 13.25 -5.09
CA SER A 128 -23.35 14.69 -4.78
C SER A 128 -22.25 15.37 -5.59
N LEU A 129 -22.61 16.36 -6.41
CA LEU A 129 -21.65 17.12 -7.21
C LEU A 129 -20.73 18.02 -6.36
N ASP A 130 -21.14 18.31 -5.14
CA ASP A 130 -20.41 19.15 -4.18
C ASP A 130 -19.62 18.33 -3.13
N VAL A 131 -19.67 17.00 -3.19
CA VAL A 131 -18.84 16.11 -2.35
C VAL A 131 -18.10 15.11 -3.24
N ILE A 132 -16.85 15.44 -3.53
CA ILE A 132 -16.01 14.75 -4.51
C ILE A 132 -15.13 13.75 -3.76
N GLU A 133 -15.37 12.46 -4.00
CA GLU A 133 -14.59 11.35 -3.43
C GLU A 133 -13.58 10.85 -4.46
N ILE A 134 -12.29 10.84 -4.09
CA ILE A 134 -11.18 10.41 -4.92
C ILE A 134 -10.40 9.33 -4.17
N ASP A 135 -10.24 8.16 -4.79
CA ASP A 135 -9.27 7.16 -4.34
C ASP A 135 -7.89 7.50 -4.92
N ALA A 136 -6.93 7.85 -4.07
CA ALA A 136 -5.58 8.18 -4.49
C ALA A 136 -4.78 6.96 -4.98
N ALA A 137 -5.23 5.73 -4.74
CA ALA A 137 -4.61 4.54 -5.33
C ALA A 137 -4.87 4.44 -6.85
N SER A 138 -6.03 4.91 -7.30
CA SER A 138 -6.40 4.98 -8.72
C SER A 138 -6.00 6.32 -9.35
N ASN A 139 -6.30 7.43 -8.68
CA ASN A 139 -6.12 8.80 -9.18
C ASN A 139 -4.89 9.43 -8.52
N ARG A 140 -3.74 8.78 -8.70
CA ARG A 140 -2.46 9.18 -8.09
C ARG A 140 -1.77 10.34 -8.81
N GLY A 141 -2.26 10.73 -9.99
CA GLY A 141 -1.55 11.58 -10.95
C GLY A 141 -1.53 13.07 -10.59
N VAL A 142 -0.59 13.78 -11.21
CA VAL A 142 -0.47 15.23 -11.07
C VAL A 142 -1.66 15.95 -11.71
N ASP A 143 -2.14 15.42 -12.83
CA ASP A 143 -3.19 16.03 -13.64
C ASP A 143 -4.59 15.85 -13.03
N ASP A 144 -4.81 14.74 -12.31
CA ASP A 144 -5.97 14.54 -11.44
C ASP A 144 -6.06 15.68 -10.40
N ILE A 145 -4.95 15.97 -9.73
CA ILE A 145 -4.87 17.02 -8.70
C ILE A 145 -4.86 18.44 -9.30
N ARG A 146 -4.32 18.65 -10.51
CA ARG A 146 -4.44 19.92 -11.24
C ARG A 146 -5.91 20.21 -11.57
N THR A 147 -6.61 19.22 -12.13
CA THR A 147 -8.05 19.29 -12.45
C THR A 147 -8.88 19.54 -11.20
N LEU A 148 -8.57 18.86 -10.09
CA LEU A 148 -9.17 19.13 -8.77
C LEU A 148 -8.92 20.58 -8.33
N ARG A 149 -7.68 21.08 -8.41
CA ARG A 149 -7.32 22.43 -7.93
C ARG A 149 -8.03 23.53 -8.70
N GLU A 150 -8.27 23.34 -9.99
CA GLU A 150 -9.08 24.26 -10.80
C GLU A 150 -10.57 24.14 -10.42
N THR A 151 -11.07 22.93 -10.25
CA THR A 151 -12.44 22.65 -9.76
C THR A 151 -12.71 23.21 -8.35
N VAL A 152 -11.69 23.32 -7.49
CA VAL A 152 -11.76 23.89 -6.12
C VAL A 152 -12.06 25.39 -6.14
N LYS A 153 -11.53 26.13 -7.13
CA LYS A 153 -11.77 27.58 -7.26
C LYS A 153 -13.24 27.91 -7.55
N LEU A 154 -13.96 26.99 -8.19
CA LEU A 154 -15.37 27.13 -8.49
C LEU A 154 -16.22 26.94 -7.23
N SER A 155 -17.18 27.84 -7.02
CA SER A 155 -18.19 27.75 -5.96
C SER A 155 -18.95 26.41 -5.96
N PRO A 156 -19.61 26.04 -4.85
CA PRO A 156 -20.55 24.92 -4.82
C PRO A 156 -21.76 25.18 -5.73
N ILE A 157 -22.36 24.12 -6.25
CA ILE A 157 -23.53 24.15 -7.15
C ILE A 157 -24.84 24.18 -6.35
N SER A 158 -24.92 23.36 -5.31
CA SER A 158 -26.16 23.09 -4.56
C SER A 158 -25.97 23.10 -3.04
N ALA A 159 -24.78 22.73 -2.58
CA ALA A 159 -24.42 22.64 -1.17
C ALA A 159 -23.86 23.97 -0.61
N ARG A 160 -23.56 24.02 0.69
CA ARG A 160 -22.93 25.20 1.32
C ARG A 160 -21.41 25.23 1.14
N MET A 161 -20.78 24.06 1.05
CA MET A 161 -19.35 23.89 0.86
C MET A 161 -19.06 22.72 -0.08
N LYS A 162 -17.93 22.81 -0.78
CA LYS A 162 -17.39 21.79 -1.66
C LYS A 162 -16.40 20.94 -0.86
N VAL A 163 -16.72 19.66 -0.64
CA VAL A 163 -15.94 18.77 0.24
C VAL A 163 -15.18 17.76 -0.62
N TYR A 164 -13.87 17.73 -0.45
CA TYR A 164 -12.96 16.83 -1.16
C TYR A 164 -12.48 15.74 -0.21
N ILE A 165 -12.90 14.50 -0.45
CA ILE A 165 -12.50 13.33 0.33
C ILE A 165 -11.46 12.56 -0.50
N ILE A 166 -10.21 12.56 -0.06
CA ILE A 166 -9.11 11.84 -0.74
C ILE A 166 -8.75 10.64 0.12
N ASP A 167 -9.14 9.43 -0.30
CA ASP A 167 -8.85 8.19 0.44
C ASP A 167 -7.52 7.55 0.02
N GLU A 168 -6.93 6.79 0.93
CA GLU A 168 -5.55 6.26 0.88
C GLU A 168 -4.50 7.28 0.37
N ALA A 169 -4.60 8.55 0.79
CA ALA A 169 -3.88 9.72 0.26
C ALA A 169 -2.33 9.64 0.23
N HIS A 170 -1.72 8.65 0.91
CA HIS A 170 -0.28 8.35 0.81
C HIS A 170 0.11 7.69 -0.53
N MET A 171 -0.86 7.38 -1.40
CA MET A 171 -0.66 6.83 -2.74
C MET A 171 -0.50 7.90 -3.83
N LEU A 172 -0.74 9.18 -3.52
CA LEU A 172 -0.46 10.32 -4.42
C LEU A 172 1.05 10.39 -4.74
N THR A 173 1.43 10.79 -5.95
CA THR A 173 2.85 11.08 -6.21
C THR A 173 3.34 12.32 -5.44
N THR A 174 4.66 12.50 -5.39
CA THR A 174 5.31 13.69 -4.82
C THR A 174 4.87 14.98 -5.50
N GLU A 175 4.65 14.95 -6.82
CA GLU A 175 4.26 16.11 -7.63
C GLU A 175 2.78 16.42 -7.44
N ALA A 176 1.93 15.39 -7.37
CA ALA A 176 0.51 15.50 -7.03
C ALA A 176 0.32 16.09 -5.62
N SER A 177 1.08 15.58 -4.64
CA SER A 177 1.11 16.11 -3.27
C SER A 177 1.53 17.58 -3.22
N ASN A 178 2.58 17.96 -3.96
CA ASN A 178 3.03 19.36 -4.06
C ASN A 178 2.04 20.27 -4.83
N ALA A 179 1.28 19.73 -5.79
CA ALA A 179 0.22 20.47 -6.46
C ALA A 179 -0.96 20.76 -5.53
N LEU A 180 -1.26 19.85 -4.59
CA LEU A 180 -2.30 20.02 -3.58
C LEU A 180 -1.91 21.07 -2.52
N LEU A 181 -0.65 21.14 -2.08
CA LEU A 181 -0.17 22.02 -1.01
C LEU A 181 -0.63 23.47 -1.13
N LYS A 182 -0.49 24.09 -2.32
CA LYS A 182 -0.92 25.48 -2.56
C LYS A 182 -2.40 25.72 -2.27
N THR A 183 -3.22 24.67 -2.38
CA THR A 183 -4.67 24.67 -2.13
C THR A 183 -5.03 24.39 -0.67
N LEU A 184 -4.10 23.79 0.09
CA LEU A 184 -4.21 23.60 1.54
C LEU A 184 -3.68 24.81 2.32
N GLU A 185 -2.77 25.59 1.72
CA GLU A 185 -2.25 26.85 2.27
C GLU A 185 -3.25 28.01 2.13
N GLU A 186 -3.82 28.18 0.93
CA GLU A 186 -4.81 29.22 0.63
C GLU A 186 -6.15 28.58 0.18
N PRO A 187 -6.86 27.84 1.06
CA PRO A 187 -8.12 27.21 0.73
C PRO A 187 -9.23 28.24 0.52
N PRO A 188 -10.04 28.14 -0.55
CA PRO A 188 -11.24 28.96 -0.69
C PRO A 188 -12.20 28.78 0.49
N ALA A 189 -12.87 29.84 0.92
CA ALA A 189 -13.76 29.82 2.09
C ALA A 189 -14.96 28.85 1.96
N HIS A 190 -15.26 28.38 0.74
CA HIS A 190 -16.29 27.37 0.46
C HIS A 190 -15.73 25.94 0.32
N ALA A 191 -14.43 25.71 0.48
CA ALA A 191 -13.79 24.41 0.26
C ALA A 191 -13.40 23.72 1.59
N MET A 192 -13.42 22.39 1.60
CA MET A 192 -12.93 21.56 2.71
C MET A 192 -12.25 20.30 2.19
N PHE A 193 -11.13 19.92 2.79
CA PHE A 193 -10.36 18.72 2.47
C PHE A 193 -10.39 17.73 3.63
N ILE A 194 -10.71 16.47 3.32
CA ILE A 194 -10.64 15.34 4.26
C ILE A 194 -9.74 14.28 3.62
N LEU A 195 -8.49 14.27 4.04
CA LEU A 195 -7.48 13.32 3.60
C LEU A 195 -7.55 12.08 4.50
N ALA A 196 -7.74 10.89 3.95
CA ALA A 196 -7.73 9.64 4.71
C ALA A 196 -6.50 8.80 4.33
N THR A 197 -5.82 8.21 5.31
CA THR A 197 -4.62 7.40 5.07
C THR A 197 -4.48 6.23 6.06
N THR A 198 -3.76 5.20 5.65
CA THR A 198 -3.27 4.09 6.49
C THR A 198 -1.83 4.25 6.93
N ALA A 199 -1.08 5.11 6.23
CA ALA A 199 0.35 5.36 6.40
C ALA A 199 0.59 6.88 6.51
N PRO A 200 0.33 7.51 7.68
CA PRO A 200 0.58 8.94 7.88
C PRO A 200 2.04 9.34 7.70
N GLU A 201 2.98 8.42 7.97
CA GLU A 201 4.43 8.60 7.84
C GLU A 201 4.92 8.65 6.39
N LYS A 202 4.09 8.26 5.42
CA LYS A 202 4.37 8.36 3.99
C LYS A 202 3.82 9.64 3.34
N LEU A 203 3.03 10.44 4.07
CA LEU A 203 2.59 11.76 3.63
C LEU A 203 3.68 12.81 3.91
N LEU A 204 3.81 13.79 3.01
CA LEU A 204 4.71 14.93 3.21
C LEU A 204 4.35 15.68 4.50
N ASP A 205 5.34 16.01 5.33
CA ASP A 205 5.15 16.76 6.58
C ASP A 205 4.54 18.14 6.35
N THR A 206 4.70 18.71 5.15
CA THR A 206 4.02 19.94 4.71
C THR A 206 2.50 19.78 4.67
N ILE A 207 1.97 18.63 4.25
CA ILE A 207 0.53 18.30 4.30
C ILE A 207 0.10 18.05 5.76
N ARG A 208 0.89 17.26 6.51
CA ARG A 208 0.58 16.89 7.90
C ARG A 208 0.49 18.12 8.82
N SER A 209 1.41 19.07 8.68
CA SER A 209 1.45 20.31 9.47
C SER A 209 0.32 21.30 9.18
N ARG A 210 -0.31 21.22 8.00
CA ARG A 210 -1.45 22.06 7.59
C ARG A 210 -2.82 21.40 7.86
N SER A 211 -2.83 20.12 8.25
CA SER A 211 -4.06 19.33 8.43
C SER A 211 -4.34 19.03 9.90
N THR A 212 -5.60 19.17 10.33
CA THR A 212 -6.00 18.71 11.67
C THR A 212 -6.05 17.20 11.72
N LEU A 213 -5.10 16.58 12.44
CA LEU A 213 -4.96 15.13 12.56
C LEU A 213 -6.02 14.52 13.48
N ILE A 214 -6.73 13.50 12.99
CA ILE A 214 -7.64 12.64 13.77
C ILE A 214 -7.15 11.19 13.63
N ASN A 215 -6.83 10.56 14.77
CA ASN A 215 -6.25 9.22 14.82
C ASN A 215 -7.33 8.16 15.08
N PHE A 216 -7.65 7.39 14.05
CA PHE A 216 -8.44 6.18 14.09
C PHE A 216 -7.56 5.02 14.55
N TYR A 217 -8.06 4.22 15.49
CA TYR A 217 -7.40 3.05 16.05
C TYR A 217 -8.12 1.76 15.62
N LYS A 218 -7.52 0.60 15.91
CA LYS A 218 -8.21 -0.69 15.81
C LYS A 218 -9.33 -0.70 16.86
N GLY A 219 -10.56 -0.99 16.44
CA GLY A 219 -11.70 -1.03 17.36
C GLY A 219 -11.49 -2.09 18.46
N THR A 220 -11.74 -1.72 19.70
CA THR A 220 -11.71 -2.66 20.83
C THR A 220 -12.87 -3.66 20.72
N VAL A 221 -12.75 -4.82 21.38
CA VAL A 221 -13.80 -5.87 21.37
C VAL A 221 -15.20 -5.29 21.70
N PRO A 222 -15.40 -4.44 22.72
CA PRO A 222 -16.71 -3.80 22.98
C PRO A 222 -17.20 -2.86 21.86
N GLU A 223 -16.31 -2.08 21.22
CA GLU A 223 -16.66 -1.19 20.10
C GLU A 223 -17.06 -2.01 18.86
N VAL A 224 -16.38 -3.13 18.59
CA VAL A 224 -16.73 -4.05 17.50
C VAL A 224 -18.07 -4.74 17.78
N ILE A 225 -18.31 -5.22 19.00
CA ILE A 225 -19.59 -5.81 19.42
C ILE A 225 -20.73 -4.79 19.33
N ARG A 226 -20.52 -3.51 19.70
CA ARG A 226 -21.48 -2.41 19.49
C ARG A 226 -21.86 -2.27 18.01
N SER A 227 -20.87 -2.36 17.12
CA SER A 227 -21.09 -2.32 15.67
C SER A 227 -21.89 -3.54 15.16
N LEU A 228 -21.54 -4.75 15.61
CA LEU A 228 -22.23 -5.98 15.23
C LEU A 228 -23.68 -6.04 15.75
N LYS A 229 -23.93 -5.60 16.99
CA LYS A 229 -25.28 -5.52 17.57
C LYS A 229 -26.23 -4.60 16.78
N ARG A 230 -25.70 -3.59 16.06
CA ARG A 230 -26.46 -2.77 15.09
C ARG A 230 -26.94 -3.58 13.89
N VAL A 231 -26.09 -4.44 13.34
CA VAL A 231 -26.40 -5.32 12.20
C VAL A 231 -27.44 -6.37 12.62
N VAL A 232 -27.16 -7.09 13.72
CA VAL A 232 -28.06 -8.14 14.27
C VAL A 232 -29.46 -7.60 14.53
N LYS A 233 -29.58 -6.42 15.17
CA LYS A 233 -30.89 -5.77 15.41
C LYS A 233 -31.58 -5.31 14.13
N GLY A 234 -30.81 -4.92 13.12
CA GLY A 234 -31.32 -4.43 11.83
C GLY A 234 -31.87 -5.53 10.93
N GLU A 235 -31.18 -6.67 10.88
CA GLU A 235 -31.56 -7.86 10.07
C GLU A 235 -32.44 -8.85 10.85
N LYS A 236 -32.59 -8.67 12.18
CA LYS A 236 -33.30 -9.56 13.12
C LYS A 236 -32.71 -10.97 13.19
N LEU A 237 -31.39 -11.10 13.07
CA LEU A 237 -30.69 -12.38 13.16
C LEU A 237 -30.84 -13.01 14.56
N LYS A 238 -31.09 -14.32 14.63
CA LYS A 238 -30.90 -15.09 15.86
C LYS A 238 -29.40 -15.39 15.99
N VAL A 239 -28.81 -15.04 17.13
CA VAL A 239 -27.37 -15.22 17.38
C VAL A 239 -27.20 -15.80 18.79
N GLU A 240 -26.36 -16.83 18.91
CA GLU A 240 -26.00 -17.45 20.19
C GLU A 240 -25.06 -16.55 21.01
N ASP A 241 -25.18 -16.56 22.34
CA ASP A 241 -24.31 -15.77 23.21
C ASP A 241 -22.84 -16.19 23.06
N GLY A 242 -21.93 -15.21 23.04
CA GLY A 242 -20.50 -15.43 22.79
C GLY A 242 -20.11 -15.44 21.31
N VAL A 243 -21.04 -15.54 20.36
CA VAL A 243 -20.74 -15.46 18.91
C VAL A 243 -20.15 -14.10 18.52
N LEU A 244 -20.69 -13.01 19.07
CA LEU A 244 -20.23 -11.66 18.74
C LEU A 244 -18.86 -11.37 19.34
N GLU A 245 -18.61 -11.93 20.51
CA GLU A 245 -17.36 -11.89 21.25
C GLU A 245 -16.26 -12.70 20.52
N GLU A 246 -16.57 -13.91 20.03
CA GLU A 246 -15.65 -14.74 19.22
C GLU A 246 -15.29 -14.06 17.89
N ILE A 247 -16.27 -13.47 17.18
CA ILE A 247 -16.02 -12.67 15.96
C ILE A 247 -15.13 -11.46 16.31
N ALA A 248 -15.49 -10.69 17.35
CA ALA A 248 -14.78 -9.48 17.73
C ALA A 248 -13.36 -9.73 18.26
N GLY A 249 -13.09 -10.90 18.85
CA GLY A 249 -11.75 -11.31 19.29
C GLY A 249 -10.85 -11.80 18.16
N ARG A 250 -11.40 -12.37 17.08
CA ARG A 250 -10.64 -12.87 15.92
C ARG A 250 -10.37 -11.81 14.83
N VAL A 251 -11.21 -10.79 14.71
CA VAL A 251 -10.98 -9.68 13.77
C VAL A 251 -10.00 -8.65 14.34
N ASP A 252 -9.11 -8.14 13.51
CA ASP A 252 -8.04 -7.19 13.89
C ASP A 252 -8.55 -5.75 14.14
N GLY A 253 -9.61 -5.62 14.94
CA GLY A 253 -10.32 -4.36 15.23
C GLY A 253 -10.92 -3.66 14.00
N SER A 254 -11.14 -4.39 12.91
CA SER A 254 -11.69 -3.87 11.65
C SER A 254 -13.19 -4.11 11.56
N PHE A 255 -13.98 -3.03 11.66
CA PHE A 255 -15.45 -3.09 11.54
C PHE A 255 -15.90 -3.64 10.18
N ARG A 256 -15.17 -3.34 9.10
CA ARG A 256 -15.47 -3.86 7.75
C ARG A 256 -15.36 -5.38 7.69
N GLU A 257 -14.32 -5.95 8.29
CA GLU A 257 -14.14 -7.41 8.28
C GLU A 257 -15.10 -8.08 9.27
N ALA A 258 -15.35 -7.48 10.44
CA ALA A 258 -16.38 -7.96 11.38
C ALA A 258 -17.77 -8.06 10.72
N HIS A 259 -18.18 -7.05 9.96
CA HIS A 259 -19.45 -7.04 9.23
C HIS A 259 -19.49 -8.09 8.11
N LYS A 260 -18.39 -8.31 7.37
CA LYS A 260 -18.28 -9.39 6.38
C LYS A 260 -18.39 -10.77 7.01
N THR A 261 -17.68 -11.03 8.12
CA THR A 261 -17.72 -12.31 8.81
C THR A 261 -19.13 -12.61 9.32
N LEU A 262 -19.82 -11.63 9.90
CA LEU A 262 -21.23 -11.78 10.29
C LEU A 262 -22.15 -12.02 9.08
N GLU A 263 -21.90 -11.37 7.95
CA GLU A 263 -22.65 -11.60 6.70
C GLU A 263 -22.44 -13.02 6.19
N GLN A 264 -21.19 -13.48 6.09
CA GLN A 264 -20.84 -14.85 5.69
C GLN A 264 -21.50 -15.91 6.59
N LEU A 265 -21.54 -15.67 7.90
CA LEU A 265 -22.18 -16.54 8.89
C LEU A 265 -23.72 -16.50 8.85
N SER A 266 -24.33 -15.50 8.22
CA SER A 266 -25.79 -15.35 8.14
C SER A 266 -26.41 -16.06 6.92
N PHE A 267 -25.62 -16.48 5.93
CA PHE A 267 -26.14 -17.17 4.76
C PHE A 267 -26.58 -18.60 5.09
N GLY A 268 -27.83 -18.93 4.81
CA GLY A 268 -28.35 -20.30 4.86
C GLY A 268 -28.65 -20.87 6.25
N VAL A 269 -28.57 -20.07 7.32
CA VAL A 269 -28.85 -20.52 8.70
C VAL A 269 -29.91 -19.66 9.39
N GLU A 270 -30.80 -20.29 10.16
CA GLU A 270 -31.79 -19.55 10.98
C GLU A 270 -31.17 -18.90 12.23
N GLN A 271 -30.09 -19.49 12.76
CA GLN A 271 -29.40 -19.06 13.96
C GLN A 271 -27.90 -19.25 13.78
N ILE A 272 -27.14 -18.19 14.05
CA ILE A 272 -25.68 -18.26 14.04
C ILE A 272 -25.21 -18.90 15.35
N LYS A 273 -24.57 -20.06 15.24
CA LYS A 273 -23.97 -20.80 16.37
C LYS A 273 -22.48 -20.50 16.51
N LEU A 274 -21.94 -20.67 17.72
CA LEU A 274 -20.53 -20.49 18.03
C LEU A 274 -19.64 -21.53 17.32
N GLU A 275 -20.15 -22.74 17.07
CA GLU A 275 -19.52 -23.73 16.19
C GLU A 275 -19.38 -23.23 14.74
N SER A 276 -20.37 -22.51 14.21
CA SER A 276 -20.31 -21.96 12.85
C SER A 276 -19.26 -20.86 12.73
N VAL A 277 -19.10 -20.02 13.77
CA VAL A 277 -18.02 -19.01 13.86
C VAL A 277 -16.66 -19.68 13.81
N LYS A 278 -16.46 -20.72 14.65
CA LYS A 278 -15.24 -21.51 14.67
C LYS A 278 -15.00 -22.15 13.32
N ASN A 279 -15.97 -22.86 12.75
CA ASN A 279 -15.81 -23.56 11.48
C ASN A 279 -15.54 -22.63 10.29
N LEU A 280 -16.18 -21.45 10.19
CA LEU A 280 -15.88 -20.50 9.11
C LEU A 280 -14.48 -19.90 9.23
N LEU A 281 -14.01 -19.63 10.45
CA LEU A 281 -12.72 -18.96 10.70
C LEU A 281 -11.56 -19.94 10.91
N THR A 282 -11.83 -21.23 11.15
CA THR A 282 -10.85 -22.31 11.38
C THR A 282 -10.85 -23.35 10.25
N SER A 283 -11.77 -23.31 9.28
CA SER A 283 -11.74 -24.17 8.08
C SER A 283 -10.42 -24.09 7.29
N ASN A 284 -9.73 -22.95 7.35
CA ASN A 284 -8.40 -22.72 6.77
C ASN A 284 -7.28 -22.61 7.82
N ILE A 285 -7.51 -23.05 9.07
CA ILE A 285 -6.53 -23.08 10.16
C ILE A 285 -6.45 -24.50 10.72
N ALA A 286 -5.62 -25.34 10.12
CA ALA A 286 -5.15 -26.55 10.77
C ALA A 286 -4.48 -26.19 12.11
N ASN A 287 -4.65 -27.02 13.14
CA ASN A 287 -4.05 -26.76 14.46
C ASN A 287 -2.53 -27.01 14.39
N PRO A 288 -1.66 -26.01 14.62
CA PRO A 288 -0.21 -26.21 14.54
C PRO A 288 0.39 -27.17 15.57
N GLY A 289 -0.39 -27.62 16.58
CA GLY A 289 0.07 -28.55 17.62
C GLY A 289 0.73 -29.84 17.09
N LYS A 290 0.24 -30.42 15.98
CA LYS A 290 0.88 -31.58 15.35
C LYS A 290 2.28 -31.22 14.85
N LEU A 291 2.42 -30.13 14.10
CA LEU A 291 3.73 -29.62 13.66
C LEU A 291 4.65 -29.23 14.82
N ILE A 292 4.14 -28.65 15.91
CA ILE A 292 4.94 -28.34 17.12
C ILE A 292 5.53 -29.63 17.71
N SER A 293 4.75 -30.71 17.82
CA SER A 293 5.28 -32.00 18.29
C SER A 293 6.30 -32.63 17.33
N LEU A 294 6.13 -32.47 16.03
CA LEU A 294 7.07 -32.96 15.01
C LEU A 294 8.39 -32.16 15.01
N LEU A 295 8.31 -30.84 15.21
CA LEU A 295 9.48 -29.96 15.39
C LEU A 295 10.24 -30.30 16.69
N ALA A 296 9.54 -30.61 17.78
CA ALA A 296 10.16 -31.09 19.02
C ALA A 296 10.85 -32.45 18.85
N ALA A 297 10.26 -33.37 18.08
CA ALA A 297 10.86 -34.64 17.70
C ALA A 297 11.93 -34.53 16.59
N LYS A 298 12.17 -33.33 16.04
CA LYS A 298 13.01 -33.05 14.87
C LYS A 298 12.72 -33.94 13.63
N ASP A 299 11.46 -34.34 13.46
CA ASP A 299 11.01 -35.10 12.29
C ASP A 299 10.78 -34.17 11.09
N THR A 300 11.80 -34.06 10.23
CA THR A 300 11.73 -33.34 8.96
C THR A 300 10.67 -33.89 8.01
N ILE A 301 10.45 -35.22 8.00
CA ILE A 301 9.60 -35.90 7.02
C ILE A 301 8.13 -35.70 7.40
N GLY A 302 7.76 -36.00 8.64
CA GLY A 302 6.43 -35.71 9.16
C GLY A 302 6.13 -34.20 9.17
N GLY A 303 7.12 -33.35 9.47
CA GLY A 303 6.97 -31.89 9.41
C GLY A 303 6.61 -31.38 8.01
N ILE A 304 7.31 -31.82 6.96
CA ILE A 304 6.98 -31.48 5.57
C ILE A 304 5.64 -32.12 5.17
N GLY A 305 5.37 -33.36 5.59
CA GLY A 305 4.10 -34.04 5.34
C GLY A 305 2.89 -33.29 5.88
N GLU A 306 2.99 -32.70 7.08
CA GLU A 306 1.94 -31.85 7.66
C GLU A 306 1.71 -30.57 6.84
N ILE A 307 2.76 -29.93 6.32
CA ILE A 307 2.61 -28.79 5.39
C ILE A 307 1.91 -29.23 4.09
N GLY A 308 2.24 -30.41 3.56
CA GLY A 308 1.54 -31.02 2.41
C GLY A 308 0.05 -31.25 2.68
N GLU A 309 -0.29 -31.92 3.79
CA GLU A 309 -1.67 -32.14 4.24
C GLU A 309 -2.47 -30.82 4.35
N ILE A 310 -1.82 -29.72 4.75
CA ILE A 310 -2.44 -28.39 4.89
C ILE A 310 -2.72 -27.75 3.52
N VAL A 311 -1.84 -27.93 2.54
CA VAL A 311 -2.04 -27.49 1.15
C VAL A 311 -3.16 -28.30 0.49
N GLU A 312 -3.20 -29.62 0.66
CA GLU A 312 -4.27 -30.48 0.13
C GLU A 312 -5.65 -30.12 0.70
N LYS A 313 -5.71 -29.72 1.98
CA LYS A 313 -6.94 -29.21 2.63
C LYS A 313 -7.32 -27.79 2.21
N GLY A 314 -6.55 -27.15 1.32
CA GLY A 314 -6.81 -25.79 0.81
C GLY A 314 -6.56 -24.67 1.82
N ALA A 315 -5.91 -24.97 2.94
CA ALA A 315 -5.75 -24.04 4.05
C ALA A 315 -4.67 -22.97 3.77
N SER A 316 -4.81 -21.80 4.41
CA SER A 316 -3.91 -20.67 4.13
C SER A 316 -2.61 -20.79 4.94
N LEU A 317 -1.55 -21.24 4.28
CA LEU A 317 -0.18 -21.35 4.82
C LEU A 317 0.28 -20.11 5.61
N LYS A 318 -0.11 -18.90 5.15
CA LYS A 318 0.22 -17.65 5.85
C LYS A 318 -0.54 -17.49 7.17
N VAL A 319 -1.81 -17.89 7.24
CA VAL A 319 -2.60 -17.86 8.48
C VAL A 319 -2.11 -18.95 9.44
N TYR A 320 -1.84 -20.14 8.91
CA TYR A 320 -1.26 -21.25 9.68
C TYR A 320 0.08 -20.88 10.31
N GLY A 321 1.02 -20.31 9.54
CA GLY A 321 2.32 -19.88 10.06
C GLY A 321 2.24 -18.74 11.08
N VAL A 322 1.27 -17.83 10.97
CA VAL A 322 1.00 -16.80 11.99
C VAL A 322 0.50 -17.43 13.30
N GLU A 323 -0.38 -18.43 13.21
CA GLU A 323 -0.90 -19.14 14.39
C GLU A 323 0.17 -20.02 15.05
N LEU A 324 1.04 -20.67 14.26
CA LEU A 324 2.22 -21.39 14.76
C LEU A 324 3.13 -20.46 15.58
N VAL A 325 3.48 -19.29 15.03
CA VAL A 325 4.28 -18.28 15.74
C VAL A 325 3.55 -17.78 17.01
N ARG A 326 2.21 -17.68 17.00
CA ARG A 326 1.42 -17.31 18.19
C ARG A 326 1.55 -18.36 19.30
N LEU A 327 1.40 -19.65 18.98
CA LEU A 327 1.50 -20.76 19.96
C LEU A 327 2.92 -20.96 20.50
N LEU A 328 3.94 -20.82 19.64
CA LEU A 328 5.35 -20.83 20.07
C LEU A 328 5.63 -19.68 21.05
N ARG A 329 5.15 -18.47 20.75
CA ARG A 329 5.28 -17.29 21.63
C ARG A 329 4.54 -17.47 22.96
N GLU A 330 3.33 -18.02 22.95
CA GLU A 330 2.55 -18.28 24.18
C GLU A 330 3.23 -19.33 25.07
N SER A 331 3.83 -20.36 24.47
CA SER A 331 4.63 -21.35 25.19
C SER A 331 5.93 -20.75 25.75
N MET A 332 6.60 -19.87 25.01
CA MET A 332 7.78 -19.14 25.48
C MET A 332 7.44 -18.20 26.66
N PHE A 333 6.30 -17.50 26.59
CA PHE A 333 5.84 -16.63 27.69
C PHE A 333 5.39 -17.42 28.93
N ALA A 334 4.82 -18.62 28.76
CA ALA A 334 4.55 -19.52 29.86
C ALA A 334 5.85 -19.93 30.59
N LYS A 335 6.89 -20.33 29.84
CA LYS A 335 8.19 -20.76 30.40
C LYS A 335 9.01 -19.61 31.00
N LEU A 336 8.77 -18.37 30.57
CA LEU A 336 9.33 -17.15 31.17
C LEU A 336 8.51 -16.60 32.35
N GLY A 337 7.41 -17.26 32.76
CA GLY A 337 6.58 -16.83 33.89
C GLY A 337 5.72 -15.58 33.63
N VAL A 338 5.64 -15.12 32.38
CA VAL A 338 4.85 -13.93 31.96
C VAL A 338 3.37 -14.28 31.75
N GLY A 339 3.06 -15.56 31.63
CA GLY A 339 1.71 -16.10 31.46
C GLY A 339 1.44 -16.57 30.03
N GLY A 340 0.72 -17.69 29.91
CA GLY A 340 0.42 -18.37 28.65
C GLY A 340 0.09 -19.84 28.90
N ASN A 341 -0.39 -20.54 27.87
CA ASN A 341 -0.51 -22.00 27.90
C ASN A 341 0.75 -22.62 27.27
N ASP A 342 1.43 -23.49 28.01
CA ASP A 342 2.56 -24.25 27.46
C ASP A 342 2.07 -25.42 26.61
N THR A 343 2.01 -25.18 25.29
CA THR A 343 1.70 -26.19 24.27
C THR A 343 2.94 -26.88 23.71
N ALA A 344 4.14 -26.41 24.06
CA ALA A 344 5.42 -26.82 23.48
C ALA A 344 6.38 -27.30 24.59
N ARG A 345 5.89 -28.19 25.46
CA ARG A 345 6.54 -28.61 26.72
C ARG A 345 7.98 -29.08 26.53
N ASP A 346 8.25 -29.78 25.44
CA ASP A 346 9.52 -30.45 25.17
C ASP A 346 10.59 -29.54 24.53
N LEU A 347 10.23 -28.32 24.09
CA LEU A 347 11.14 -27.32 23.52
C LEU A 347 11.65 -26.34 24.58
N ASN A 348 12.96 -26.08 24.65
CA ASN A 348 13.53 -25.12 25.59
C ASN A 348 13.33 -23.65 25.12
N VAL A 349 13.68 -22.67 25.95
CA VAL A 349 13.45 -21.23 25.65
C VAL A 349 14.26 -20.73 24.45
N GLU A 350 15.47 -21.25 24.24
CA GLU A 350 16.32 -20.93 23.09
C GLU A 350 15.81 -21.64 21.82
N ASP A 351 15.34 -22.89 21.92
CA ASP A 351 14.66 -23.58 20.81
C ASP A 351 13.44 -22.78 20.33
N LEU A 352 12.60 -22.33 21.27
CA LEU A 352 11.42 -21.50 20.98
C LEU A 352 11.83 -20.16 20.36
N ARG A 353 12.93 -19.55 20.80
CA ARG A 353 13.47 -18.31 20.20
C ARG A 353 13.87 -18.52 18.74
N GLN A 354 14.63 -19.58 18.45
CA GLN A 354 15.11 -19.92 17.11
C GLN A 354 13.97 -20.32 16.17
N LEU A 355 13.01 -21.11 16.65
CA LEU A 355 11.80 -21.46 15.90
C LEU A 355 10.94 -20.23 15.58
N ILE A 356 10.73 -19.33 16.54
CA ILE A 356 10.01 -18.07 16.30
C ILE A 356 10.73 -17.24 15.23
N GLU A 357 12.05 -17.13 15.28
CA GLU A 357 12.86 -16.40 14.30
C GLU A 357 12.74 -17.00 12.89
N LEU A 358 12.96 -18.31 12.74
CA LEU A 358 12.84 -19.04 11.47
C LEU A 358 11.43 -18.93 10.86
N PHE A 359 10.37 -19.16 11.64
CA PHE A 359 9.00 -19.10 11.14
C PHE A 359 8.49 -17.66 10.91
N CYS A 360 8.98 -16.65 11.65
CA CYS A 360 8.69 -15.25 11.35
C CYS A 360 9.30 -14.80 10.01
N GLU A 361 10.47 -15.32 9.66
CA GLU A 361 11.09 -15.06 8.36
C GLU A 361 10.34 -15.78 7.24
N ALA A 362 10.06 -17.09 7.40
CA ALA A 362 9.29 -17.87 6.44
C ALA A 362 7.93 -17.22 6.10
N VAL A 363 7.15 -16.84 7.12
CA VAL A 363 5.84 -16.18 6.96
C VAL A 363 5.93 -14.84 6.23
N ARG A 364 7.07 -14.13 6.34
CA ARG A 364 7.31 -12.89 5.59
C ARG A 364 7.57 -13.16 4.10
N GLN A 365 8.19 -14.30 3.78
CA GLN A 365 8.59 -14.65 2.41
C GLN A 365 7.48 -15.32 1.59
N ILE A 366 6.47 -15.95 2.20
CA ILE A 366 5.32 -16.58 1.52
C ILE A 366 4.72 -15.73 0.37
N PRO A 367 4.43 -14.41 0.53
CA PRO A 367 3.81 -13.59 -0.52
C PRO A 367 4.71 -13.32 -1.75
N THR A 368 5.99 -13.64 -1.66
CA THR A 368 7.01 -13.42 -2.70
C THR A 368 7.68 -14.71 -3.18
N ALA A 369 7.29 -15.86 -2.62
CA ALA A 369 7.87 -17.16 -2.96
C ALA A 369 7.28 -17.71 -4.27
N VAL A 370 8.12 -18.32 -5.10
CA VAL A 370 7.71 -19.00 -6.35
C VAL A 370 6.79 -20.19 -6.04
N ILE A 371 7.01 -20.86 -4.90
CA ILE A 371 6.17 -21.94 -4.39
C ILE A 371 5.76 -21.56 -2.95
N PRO A 372 4.47 -21.34 -2.63
CA PRO A 372 4.04 -20.76 -1.35
C PRO A 372 4.40 -21.55 -0.07
N GLN A 373 4.57 -22.87 -0.18
CA GLN A 373 4.95 -23.77 0.92
C GLN A 373 6.46 -23.80 1.22
N LEU A 374 7.29 -23.53 0.21
CA LEU A 374 8.75 -23.69 0.28
C LEU A 374 9.39 -22.91 1.45
N PRO A 375 8.99 -21.67 1.81
CA PRO A 375 9.56 -20.98 2.97
C PRO A 375 9.35 -21.71 4.29
N LEU A 376 8.21 -22.40 4.47
CA LEU A 376 7.89 -23.16 5.68
C LEU A 376 8.64 -24.50 5.68
N GLU A 377 8.69 -25.20 4.55
CA GLU A 377 9.50 -26.42 4.36
C GLU A 377 10.98 -26.13 4.65
N MET A 378 11.53 -25.01 4.14
CA MET A 378 12.90 -24.57 4.43
C MET A 378 13.15 -24.23 5.91
N ALA A 379 12.15 -23.70 6.63
CA ALA A 379 12.27 -23.46 8.07
C ALA A 379 12.36 -24.78 8.86
N ILE A 380 11.53 -25.77 8.50
CA ILE A 380 11.56 -27.12 9.07
C ILE A 380 12.90 -27.81 8.78
N VAL A 381 13.38 -27.75 7.54
CA VAL A 381 14.67 -28.36 7.13
C VAL A 381 15.86 -27.73 7.86
N LYS A 382 15.87 -26.42 8.08
CA LYS A 382 16.91 -25.75 8.89
C LYS A 382 16.89 -26.25 10.33
N TRP A 383 15.72 -26.14 10.98
CA TRP A 383 15.55 -26.54 12.38
C TRP A 383 15.98 -27.99 12.67
N CYS A 384 15.53 -28.94 11.83
CA CYS A 384 15.88 -30.36 11.98
C CYS A 384 17.28 -30.70 11.43
N GLY A 385 17.94 -29.77 10.74
CA GLY A 385 19.27 -29.97 10.14
C GLY A 385 20.43 -29.70 11.09
N GLU A 386 20.29 -28.73 12.00
CA GLU A 386 21.40 -28.16 12.81
C GLU A 386 22.05 -29.14 13.81
N ASP A 387 21.44 -30.29 14.11
CA ASP A 387 22.09 -31.34 14.91
C ASP A 387 23.04 -32.23 14.08
N ARG A 388 22.83 -32.36 12.76
CA ARG A 388 23.60 -33.30 11.91
C ARG A 388 25.07 -32.92 11.73
N ASP A 389 25.45 -31.70 12.09
CA ASP A 389 26.85 -31.25 12.13
C ASP A 389 27.45 -31.25 13.54
N ARG A 390 26.66 -31.55 14.60
CA ARG A 390 27.15 -31.65 15.99
C ARG A 390 27.65 -33.04 16.39
N ASP A 391 27.16 -34.10 15.74
CA ASP A 391 27.59 -35.48 16.03
C ASP A 391 28.74 -35.97 15.15
N LYS A 392 29.01 -35.33 14.00
CA LYS A 392 30.14 -35.69 13.12
C LYS A 392 31.50 -35.54 13.79
N ASP A 393 31.66 -34.55 14.68
CA ASP A 393 32.92 -34.27 15.38
C ASP A 393 33.30 -35.33 16.44
N LYS A 394 32.47 -36.37 16.65
CA LYS A 394 32.73 -37.43 17.65
C LYS A 394 33.04 -38.81 17.05
N GLU A 395 32.59 -39.12 15.83
CA GLU A 395 32.70 -40.46 15.24
C GLU A 395 33.37 -40.47 13.85
N THR A 396 34.71 -40.33 13.80
CA THR A 396 35.55 -41.05 12.79
C THR A 396 37.05 -41.13 13.13
N ASN A 397 37.42 -41.31 14.39
CA ASN A 397 38.82 -41.51 14.79
C ASN A 397 39.24 -43.01 14.65
N ILE A 398 39.05 -43.59 13.47
CA ILE A 398 39.40 -44.99 13.14
C ILE A 398 40.19 -45.02 11.82
N SER A 399 41.46 -45.43 11.93
CA SER A 399 42.32 -45.74 10.78
C SER A 399 42.32 -47.24 10.51
N ILE A 400 42.40 -47.65 9.24
CA ILE A 400 43.10 -48.87 8.78
C ILE A 400 43.33 -48.83 7.26
N ARG A 401 44.27 -49.66 6.78
CA ARG A 401 44.99 -49.52 5.51
C ARG A 401 44.37 -50.28 4.34
N VAL A 402 44.40 -49.64 3.17
CA VAL A 402 44.96 -50.11 1.88
C VAL A 402 44.89 -51.62 1.55
N THR A 403 44.19 -51.96 0.47
CA THR A 403 44.79 -52.62 -0.71
C THR A 403 44.04 -52.29 -2.01
N GLU A 404 44.82 -51.86 -3.01
CA GLU A 404 44.77 -52.09 -4.47
C GLU A 404 43.68 -53.02 -5.10
N LYS A 405 43.30 -52.94 -6.40
CA LYS A 405 44.05 -52.44 -7.60
C LYS A 405 43.16 -52.22 -8.85
N VAL A 406 43.72 -51.56 -9.89
CA VAL A 406 43.30 -51.53 -11.33
C VAL A 406 41.99 -50.77 -11.63
N ALA A 407 41.89 -49.84 -12.60
CA ALA A 407 42.88 -49.09 -13.41
C ALA A 407 42.20 -47.79 -13.96
N VAL A 408 42.88 -46.63 -13.97
CA VAL A 408 43.48 -45.94 -15.16
C VAL A 408 42.42 -45.63 -16.25
N GLU A 409 42.16 -44.36 -16.64
CA GLU A 409 43.15 -43.46 -17.25
C GLU A 409 42.88 -41.94 -17.09
N GLN A 410 43.95 -41.17 -16.78
CA GLN A 410 44.30 -39.77 -17.15
C GLN A 410 43.19 -38.65 -17.12
N VAL A 411 43.20 -37.60 -16.27
CA VAL A 411 44.27 -36.77 -15.59
C VAL A 411 45.07 -35.93 -16.62
N LEU A 412 45.45 -34.64 -16.47
CA LEU A 412 45.57 -33.66 -15.35
C LEU A 412 44.55 -32.48 -15.51
N GLN A 413 44.26 -31.54 -14.59
CA GLN A 413 45.06 -30.79 -13.57
C GLN A 413 46.12 -29.84 -14.21
N THR A 414 46.50 -28.68 -13.67
CA THR A 414 46.16 -27.89 -12.45
C THR A 414 46.37 -26.37 -12.78
N ASP A 415 46.45 -25.31 -11.93
CA ASP A 415 46.56 -25.16 -10.46
C ASP A 415 46.09 -23.77 -9.92
N THR A 416 46.33 -23.53 -8.63
CA THR A 416 46.43 -22.28 -7.83
C THR A 416 46.95 -20.98 -8.50
N SER A 417 46.89 -19.76 -7.90
CA SER A 417 46.02 -19.07 -6.90
C SER A 417 46.70 -17.75 -6.44
N PHE A 418 45.98 -16.94 -5.65
CA PHE A 418 46.48 -15.97 -4.65
C PHE A 418 46.98 -14.54 -5.01
N THR A 419 46.33 -13.59 -4.31
CA THR A 419 46.78 -12.25 -3.83
C THR A 419 46.84 -11.03 -4.76
N GLU A 420 46.33 -9.93 -4.19
CA GLU A 420 46.39 -8.55 -4.66
C GLU A 420 47.75 -7.92 -4.34
N LYS A 421 48.23 -7.02 -5.22
CA LYS A 421 48.66 -5.67 -4.80
C LYS A 421 48.83 -4.71 -5.96
N SER A 422 48.68 -3.43 -5.65
CA SER A 422 48.87 -2.27 -6.52
C SER A 422 50.34 -1.87 -6.64
N GLU A 423 50.75 -1.36 -7.80
CA GLU A 423 51.37 -0.03 -7.95
C GLU A 423 51.47 0.36 -9.45
N GLU A 424 51.86 1.62 -9.73
CA GLU A 424 51.74 2.30 -11.03
C GLU A 424 53.08 2.38 -11.82
N VAL A 425 53.04 3.13 -12.94
CA VAL A 425 54.18 3.80 -13.64
C VAL A 425 54.87 3.07 -14.82
N GLU A 426 54.45 3.52 -16.02
CA GLU A 426 55.20 3.80 -17.26
C GLU A 426 55.96 2.74 -18.10
N GLU A 427 55.63 2.82 -19.41
CA GLU A 427 56.41 2.53 -20.62
C GLU A 427 57.70 1.69 -20.58
N LYS A 428 57.69 0.61 -21.39
CA LYS A 428 58.28 0.73 -22.74
C LYS A 428 57.70 -0.21 -23.78
N LYS A 429 57.94 0.18 -25.04
CA LYS A 429 57.30 -0.32 -26.26
C LYS A 429 58.11 -1.47 -26.87
N GLU A 430 57.43 -2.52 -27.31
CA GLU A 430 57.80 -3.16 -28.57
C GLU A 430 56.56 -3.55 -29.38
N LYS A 431 56.65 -3.50 -30.72
CA LYS A 431 55.49 -3.56 -31.62
C LYS A 431 55.52 -4.78 -32.52
N LYS A 432 54.42 -5.55 -32.53
CA LYS A 432 53.91 -6.24 -33.74
C LYS A 432 52.37 -6.28 -33.69
N LYS A 433 51.76 -6.20 -34.88
CA LYS A 433 50.30 -6.10 -35.11
C LYS A 433 49.67 -7.51 -35.01
N THR A 434 48.36 -7.72 -34.85
CA THR A 434 47.23 -6.84 -35.18
C THR A 434 45.97 -7.15 -34.34
N ALA A 435 45.41 -6.15 -33.67
CA ALA A 435 44.00 -6.08 -33.25
C ALA A 435 43.64 -4.60 -33.10
N SER A 436 42.47 -4.16 -33.54
CA SER A 436 42.11 -2.74 -33.61
C SER A 436 41.14 -2.34 -32.51
N THR A 437 41.66 -1.85 -31.39
CA THR A 437 40.91 -0.97 -30.49
C THR A 437 40.56 0.32 -31.22
N LEU A 438 39.31 0.78 -31.08
CA LEU A 438 38.89 2.11 -31.52
C LEU A 438 39.26 3.14 -30.46
N THR A 439 39.62 4.36 -30.86
CA THR A 439 39.73 5.47 -29.90
C THR A 439 38.34 5.92 -29.42
N GLU A 440 38.27 6.52 -28.24
CA GLU A 440 37.02 6.98 -27.62
C GLU A 440 36.22 7.92 -28.54
N ALA A 441 36.90 8.79 -29.30
CA ALA A 441 36.29 9.68 -30.28
C ALA A 441 35.71 8.93 -31.51
N GLU A 442 36.44 7.95 -32.06
CA GLU A 442 35.94 7.10 -33.16
C GLU A 442 34.77 6.22 -32.69
N LEU A 443 34.77 5.80 -31.42
CA LEU A 443 33.70 5.04 -30.80
C LEU A 443 32.44 5.90 -30.64
N GLU A 444 32.57 7.16 -30.21
CA GLU A 444 31.46 8.13 -30.19
C GLU A 444 30.87 8.40 -31.58
N GLU A 445 31.71 8.55 -32.62
CA GLU A 445 31.25 8.80 -33.99
C GLU A 445 30.50 7.58 -34.54
N LYS A 446 31.07 6.38 -34.40
CA LYS A 446 30.40 5.13 -34.79
C LYS A 446 29.15 4.86 -33.96
N TRP A 447 29.10 5.25 -32.68
CA TRP A 447 27.89 5.16 -31.85
C TRP A 447 26.74 6.01 -32.42
N LYS A 448 27.03 7.23 -32.89
CA LYS A 448 26.03 8.10 -33.56
C LYS A 448 25.51 7.47 -34.85
N GLU A 449 26.34 6.75 -35.60
CA GLU A 449 25.92 5.99 -36.78
C GLU A 449 25.11 4.72 -36.44
N ILE A 450 25.52 3.96 -35.41
CA ILE A 450 24.78 2.81 -34.86
C ILE A 450 23.38 3.23 -34.42
N MET A 451 23.26 4.34 -33.67
CA MET A 451 21.98 4.90 -33.25
C MET A 451 21.07 5.21 -34.44
N LYS A 452 21.62 5.86 -35.48
CA LYS A 452 20.87 6.17 -36.72
C LYS A 452 20.38 4.91 -37.43
N LYS A 453 21.28 3.95 -37.74
CA LYS A 453 20.92 2.69 -38.39
C LYS A 453 20.05 1.77 -37.53
N THR A 454 20.01 1.96 -36.21
CA THR A 454 19.11 1.25 -35.30
C THR A 454 17.70 1.83 -35.36
N LYS A 455 17.55 3.17 -35.45
CA LYS A 455 16.25 3.82 -35.63
C LYS A 455 15.49 3.25 -36.83
N ASP A 456 16.22 3.04 -37.94
CA ASP A 456 15.67 2.54 -39.21
C ASP A 456 15.22 1.05 -39.15
N LYS A 457 15.57 0.30 -38.09
CA LYS A 457 15.19 -1.11 -37.90
C LYS A 457 14.28 -1.36 -36.69
N ASN A 458 14.46 -0.64 -35.60
CA ASN A 458 13.69 -0.82 -34.37
C ASN A 458 13.73 0.44 -33.49
N HIS A 459 12.66 1.22 -33.52
CA HIS A 459 12.51 2.45 -32.74
C HIS A 459 12.58 2.22 -31.22
N SER A 460 12.10 1.07 -30.72
CA SER A 460 12.16 0.72 -29.30
C SER A 460 13.59 0.44 -28.82
N LEU A 461 14.45 -0.10 -29.69
CA LEU A 461 15.85 -0.37 -29.36
C LEU A 461 16.67 0.95 -29.33
N GLU A 462 16.44 1.85 -30.28
CA GLU A 462 17.07 3.18 -30.27
C GLU A 462 16.69 3.99 -29.03
N ALA A 463 15.42 3.91 -28.58
CA ALA A 463 14.99 4.53 -27.33
C ALA A 463 15.69 3.97 -26.07
N LEU A 464 16.04 2.67 -26.04
CA LEU A 464 16.82 2.07 -24.96
C LEU A 464 18.29 2.51 -25.01
N LEU A 465 18.90 2.48 -26.20
CA LEU A 465 20.31 2.87 -26.40
C LEU A 465 20.56 4.35 -26.13
N ARG A 466 19.57 5.24 -26.33
CA ARG A 466 19.62 6.65 -25.92
C ARG A 466 19.83 6.83 -24.40
N ALA A 467 19.42 5.84 -23.60
CA ALA A 467 19.59 5.80 -22.15
C ALA A 467 20.84 5.00 -21.71
N CYS A 468 21.80 4.80 -22.62
CA CYS A 468 23.04 4.04 -22.41
C CYS A 468 24.26 4.81 -22.94
N LYS A 469 25.47 4.39 -22.58
CA LYS A 469 26.73 4.94 -23.14
C LYS A 469 27.68 3.82 -23.58
N PRO A 470 28.43 3.97 -24.69
CA PRO A 470 29.57 3.08 -24.95
C PRO A 470 30.68 3.34 -23.92
N LEU A 471 31.37 2.29 -23.50
CA LEU A 471 32.53 2.35 -22.59
C LEU A 471 33.84 2.00 -23.32
N SER A 472 33.87 0.84 -23.97
CA SER A 472 35.05 0.30 -24.66
C SER A 472 34.66 -0.59 -25.84
N PHE A 473 35.60 -0.81 -26.75
CA PHE A 473 35.47 -1.80 -27.81
C PHE A 473 36.79 -2.56 -28.02
N ASP A 474 36.85 -3.79 -27.53
CA ASP A 474 38.05 -4.63 -27.51
C ASP A 474 38.20 -5.45 -28.80
N GLY A 475 37.88 -4.84 -29.94
CA GLY A 475 37.92 -5.48 -31.27
C GLY A 475 36.82 -6.52 -31.53
N ARG A 476 36.11 -7.00 -30.49
CA ARG A 476 34.96 -7.93 -30.62
C ARG A 476 33.81 -7.63 -29.65
N ASN A 477 34.09 -7.39 -28.38
CA ASN A 477 33.06 -7.00 -27.41
C ASN A 477 32.90 -5.47 -27.40
N LEU A 478 31.65 -5.00 -27.44
CA LEU A 478 31.28 -3.60 -27.26
C LEU A 478 30.60 -3.46 -25.89
N GLN A 479 31.30 -2.84 -24.94
CA GLN A 479 30.78 -2.62 -23.59
C GLN A 479 29.91 -1.37 -23.54
N VAL A 480 28.73 -1.51 -22.94
CA VAL A 480 27.71 -0.46 -22.85
C VAL A 480 27.28 -0.27 -21.39
N GLU A 481 27.46 0.94 -20.86
CA GLU A 481 26.95 1.35 -19.55
C GLU A 481 25.44 1.55 -19.61
N VAL A 482 24.73 0.93 -18.66
CA VAL A 482 23.27 1.00 -18.52
C VAL A 482 22.90 1.46 -17.11
N PHE A 483 22.14 2.56 -17.00
CA PHE A 483 21.80 3.19 -15.70
C PHE A 483 20.64 2.51 -14.94
N TYR A 484 19.90 1.59 -15.56
CA TYR A 484 18.71 0.96 -14.98
C TYR A 484 18.68 -0.56 -15.21
N PRO A 485 18.44 -1.40 -14.18
CA PRO A 485 18.39 -2.86 -14.33
C PRO A 485 17.38 -3.35 -15.37
N PHE A 486 16.22 -2.69 -15.48
CA PHE A 486 15.19 -3.01 -16.48
C PHE A 486 15.63 -2.74 -17.93
N HIS A 487 16.52 -1.78 -18.17
CA HIS A 487 17.09 -1.56 -19.51
C HIS A 487 18.12 -2.64 -19.84
N LYS A 488 18.91 -3.07 -18.86
CA LYS A 488 19.85 -4.20 -19.00
C LYS A 488 19.09 -5.49 -19.31
N GLU A 489 18.09 -5.85 -18.51
CA GLU A 489 17.25 -7.04 -18.73
C GLU A 489 16.53 -7.03 -20.10
N ARG A 490 16.25 -5.85 -20.68
CA ARG A 490 15.71 -5.71 -22.05
C ARG A 490 16.77 -5.83 -23.14
N LEU A 491 17.97 -5.27 -22.97
CA LEU A 491 19.08 -5.35 -23.93
C LEU A 491 19.67 -6.76 -24.03
N GLU A 492 19.61 -7.54 -22.94
CA GLU A 492 20.05 -8.94 -22.89
C GLU A 492 19.04 -9.94 -23.49
N LYS A 493 17.89 -9.48 -24.01
CA LYS A 493 16.95 -10.36 -24.73
C LYS A 493 17.42 -10.55 -26.16
N GLU A 494 17.60 -11.81 -26.56
CA GLU A 494 18.12 -12.28 -27.85
C GLU A 494 17.58 -11.54 -29.09
N LEU A 495 16.29 -11.16 -29.09
CA LEU A 495 15.67 -10.33 -30.13
C LEU A 495 16.34 -8.95 -30.28
N TYR A 496 16.62 -8.27 -29.17
CA TYR A 496 17.28 -6.96 -29.18
C TYR A 496 18.79 -7.09 -29.35
N THR A 497 19.43 -8.06 -28.69
CA THR A 497 20.87 -8.36 -28.82
C THR A 497 21.21 -8.63 -30.28
N SER A 498 20.51 -9.56 -30.94
CA SER A 498 20.81 -9.95 -32.33
C SER A 498 20.45 -8.88 -33.37
N ILE A 499 19.55 -7.93 -33.07
CA ILE A 499 19.33 -6.73 -33.92
C ILE A 499 20.48 -5.74 -33.73
N PHE A 500 20.90 -5.48 -32.49
CA PHE A 500 22.01 -4.58 -32.18
C PHE A 500 23.32 -5.07 -32.80
N GLU A 501 23.70 -6.33 -32.58
CA GLU A 501 24.96 -6.92 -33.08
C GLU A 501 25.02 -6.88 -34.62
N LYS A 502 23.90 -7.12 -35.31
CA LYS A 502 23.78 -6.99 -36.78
C LYS A 502 23.87 -5.54 -37.28
N VAL A 503 23.56 -4.54 -36.45
CA VAL A 503 23.75 -3.11 -36.80
C VAL A 503 25.16 -2.66 -36.47
N ALA A 504 25.67 -2.98 -35.27
CA ALA A 504 27.01 -2.64 -34.82
C ALA A 504 28.08 -3.24 -35.74
N SER A 505 27.96 -4.52 -36.11
CA SER A 505 28.88 -5.16 -37.07
C SER A 505 28.84 -4.49 -38.45
N GLY A 506 27.66 -4.02 -38.88
CA GLY A 506 27.45 -3.24 -40.11
C GLY A 506 27.82 -1.75 -40.06
N VAL A 507 28.46 -1.31 -38.96
CA VAL A 507 29.08 0.03 -38.80
C VAL A 507 30.56 -0.11 -38.47
N ILE A 508 30.91 -1.02 -37.57
CA ILE A 508 32.28 -1.21 -37.09
C ILE A 508 33.11 -2.03 -38.09
N GLY A 509 32.50 -2.91 -38.88
CA GLY A 509 33.17 -3.73 -39.90
C GLY A 509 33.78 -5.04 -39.38
N VAL A 510 33.44 -5.42 -38.15
CA VAL A 510 33.93 -6.62 -37.43
C VAL A 510 32.73 -7.29 -36.75
N ASP A 511 32.84 -8.57 -36.38
CA ASP A 511 31.85 -9.28 -35.55
C ASP A 511 31.75 -8.64 -34.16
N VAL A 512 30.65 -7.94 -33.86
CA VAL A 512 30.44 -7.24 -32.59
C VAL A 512 29.50 -8.03 -31.69
N ARG A 513 29.89 -8.24 -30.43
CA ARG A 513 29.03 -8.74 -29.34
C ARG A 513 28.66 -7.62 -28.37
N LEU A 514 27.43 -7.64 -27.87
CA LEU A 514 26.97 -6.69 -26.85
C LEU A 514 27.29 -7.19 -25.44
N GLU A 515 27.99 -6.38 -24.65
CA GLU A 515 28.22 -6.62 -23.23
C GLU A 515 27.66 -5.44 -22.40
N SER A 516 26.71 -5.72 -21.50
CA SER A 516 25.98 -4.66 -20.77
C SER A 516 26.44 -4.56 -19.31
N VAL A 517 26.94 -3.39 -18.91
CA VAL A 517 27.47 -3.13 -17.57
C VAL A 517 26.51 -2.21 -16.82
N LEU A 518 26.14 -2.56 -15.58
CA LEU A 518 25.26 -1.72 -14.77
C LEU A 518 26.08 -0.63 -14.07
N SER A 519 25.67 0.64 -14.21
CA SER A 519 26.38 1.75 -13.56
C SER A 519 26.33 1.65 -12.03
N SER A 520 27.49 1.83 -11.38
CA SER A 520 27.60 1.89 -9.92
C SER A 520 27.12 3.22 -9.33
N SER A 521 26.97 4.27 -10.16
CA SER A 521 26.71 5.64 -9.73
C SER A 521 25.27 6.08 -9.98
N LYS A 522 24.48 6.22 -8.90
CA LYS A 522 23.15 6.83 -8.93
C LYS A 522 23.18 8.36 -9.10
N LYS A 523 23.81 8.87 -10.16
CA LYS A 523 23.60 10.26 -10.60
C LYS A 523 22.19 10.40 -11.18
N ARG A 524 21.55 11.55 -10.93
CA ARG A 524 20.22 11.87 -11.49
C ARG A 524 20.33 12.27 -12.96
N ALA A 525 19.24 12.06 -13.71
CA ALA A 525 19.12 12.55 -15.08
C ALA A 525 19.05 14.09 -15.13
N ALA A 526 19.89 14.69 -15.98
CA ALA A 526 19.79 16.06 -16.50
C ALA A 526 20.90 16.34 -17.55
N ASP A 527 22.11 15.80 -17.30
CA ASP A 527 23.37 16.17 -17.98
C ASP A 527 23.54 15.66 -19.43
N VAL A 528 22.45 15.41 -20.17
CA VAL A 528 22.48 15.08 -21.61
C VAL A 528 21.92 16.26 -22.40
N THR A 529 22.66 17.37 -22.43
CA THR A 529 22.33 18.56 -23.21
C THR A 529 22.68 18.39 -24.69
N ASN A 530 22.00 17.47 -25.38
CA ASN A 530 21.95 17.47 -26.85
C ASN A 530 20.81 16.62 -27.44
N VAL A 531 20.49 16.91 -28.71
CA VAL A 531 19.48 16.25 -29.56
C VAL A 531 18.01 16.47 -29.16
N LEU A 532 17.47 17.59 -29.69
CA LEU A 532 16.13 17.75 -30.26
C LEU A 532 15.00 16.83 -29.75
N ALA A 533 14.07 17.40 -28.99
CA ALA A 533 12.74 16.80 -28.81
C ALA A 533 12.00 16.72 -30.17
N PRO A 534 11.31 15.61 -30.48
CA PRO A 534 10.47 15.52 -31.68
C PRO A 534 9.27 16.46 -31.58
N LYS A 535 8.75 16.89 -32.73
CA LYS A 535 7.52 17.68 -32.78
C LYS A 535 6.32 16.80 -32.48
N GLU A 536 5.25 17.40 -31.97
CA GLU A 536 4.04 16.70 -31.50
C GLU A 536 3.38 15.81 -32.58
N GLU A 537 3.54 16.18 -33.87
CA GLU A 537 3.06 15.41 -35.04
C GLU A 537 3.66 13.99 -35.14
N ASP A 538 4.90 13.77 -34.68
CA ASP A 538 5.53 12.44 -34.66
C ASP A 538 4.96 11.56 -33.53
N LEU A 539 4.59 12.17 -32.38
CA LEU A 539 4.03 11.44 -31.23
C LEU A 539 2.62 10.89 -31.53
N VAL A 540 1.82 11.64 -32.31
CA VAL A 540 0.49 11.18 -32.75
C VAL A 540 0.61 9.94 -33.64
N LYS A 541 1.51 9.95 -34.63
CA LYS A 541 1.73 8.80 -35.52
C LYS A 541 2.22 7.56 -34.79
N VAL A 542 3.16 7.72 -33.85
CA VAL A 542 3.65 6.60 -33.03
C VAL A 542 2.54 6.05 -32.11
N ALA A 543 1.59 6.89 -31.65
CA ALA A 543 0.41 6.41 -30.95
C ALA A 543 -0.57 5.65 -31.88
N GLU A 544 -0.78 6.12 -33.11
CA GLU A 544 -1.60 5.43 -34.11
C GLU A 544 -1.00 4.07 -34.52
N GLU A 545 0.32 3.97 -34.70
CA GLU A 545 1.00 2.70 -35.01
C GLU A 545 0.95 1.68 -33.85
N ILE A 546 0.93 2.15 -32.59
CA ILE A 546 0.93 1.27 -31.40
C ILE A 546 -0.50 0.85 -30.99
N PHE A 547 -1.51 1.68 -31.22
CA PHE A 547 -2.89 1.46 -30.74
C PHE A 547 -3.95 1.37 -31.84
N GLY A 548 -3.63 1.63 -33.10
CA GLY A 548 -4.56 1.69 -34.24
C GLY A 548 -4.76 0.39 -35.02
N GLY A 549 -4.37 -0.76 -34.48
CA GLY A 549 -4.59 -2.07 -35.11
C GLY A 549 -6.00 -2.62 -34.90
N ASN A 550 -6.80 -2.65 -35.98
CA ASN A 550 -8.00 -3.51 -36.11
C ASN A 550 -7.62 -4.90 -36.62
#